data_AF-A0A2V9ZCS7-F1
#
_entry.id   AF-A0A2V9ZCS7-F1
#
_cell.length_a   1.000
_cell.length_b   1.000
_cell.length_c   1.000
_cell.angle_alpha   90.00
_cell.angle_beta   90.00
_cell.angle_gamma   90.00
#
_symmetry.space_group_name_H-M   'P 1'
#
loop_
_entity.id
_entity.type
_entity.pdbx_description
1 polymer ?
#
loop_
_entity_poly.entity_id
_entity_poly.type
_entity_poly.pdbx_seq_one_letter_code
_entity_poly.pdbx_strand_id
1 'polypeptide(L)'
;STAAMEGLKTFVTATLDNFHKKNPLVAGISKKELQEIVRAPEESFEAALRFLAQGKKIEVSGEIVHLAGRGVVMKDEEAESKRTIEEAFASAGLQVPALHQVIAGLKVYKARAQKIVTLLLRDKVLVKISDELVFHRTALDDLRGKMKAYKSKSAQIDVGGFKDLTGVSRKYAIPLLEYLDRERVTRRVGDARVIL
;
A
#
# COMPACT_ATOMS: atom_id res chain seq x y z
N SER A 1 2.45 13.52 -45.09
CA SER A 1 3.80 14.06 -45.37
C SER A 1 4.70 13.85 -44.16
N THR A 2 6.02 13.87 -44.33
CA THR A 2 6.98 13.75 -43.21
C THR A 2 6.76 14.81 -42.13
N ALA A 3 6.42 16.04 -42.53
CA ALA A 3 6.11 17.13 -41.61
C ALA A 3 4.86 16.87 -40.76
N ALA A 4 3.79 16.31 -41.35
CA ALA A 4 2.58 15.95 -40.60
C ALA A 4 2.85 14.84 -39.56
N MET A 5 3.69 13.86 -39.90
CA MET A 5 4.08 12.80 -38.98
C MET A 5 4.94 13.33 -37.82
N GLU A 6 5.86 14.26 -38.08
CA GLU A 6 6.63 14.90 -36.99
C GLU A 6 5.76 15.76 -36.07
N GLY A 7 4.82 16.52 -36.63
CA GLY A 7 3.83 17.28 -35.85
C GLY A 7 3.02 16.37 -34.94
N LEU A 8 2.55 15.23 -35.45
CA LEU A 8 1.81 14.23 -34.69
C LEU A 8 2.62 13.64 -33.53
N LYS A 9 3.87 13.23 -33.78
CA LYS A 9 4.76 12.70 -32.73
C LYS A 9 5.02 13.72 -31.61
N THR A 10 5.21 14.97 -31.98
CA THR A 10 5.40 16.08 -31.02
C THR A 10 4.13 16.28 -30.19
N PHE A 11 2.96 16.24 -30.82
CA PHE A 11 1.69 16.42 -30.11
C PHE A 11 1.38 15.25 -29.17
N VAL A 12 1.67 14.01 -29.57
CA VAL A 12 1.54 12.82 -28.72
C VAL A 12 2.41 12.94 -27.47
N THR A 13 3.70 13.26 -27.63
CA THR A 13 4.62 13.38 -26.49
C THR A 13 4.25 14.52 -25.54
N ALA A 14 3.83 15.68 -26.07
CA ALA A 14 3.31 16.79 -25.26
C ALA A 14 2.01 16.43 -24.52
N THR A 15 1.13 15.66 -25.16
CA THR A 15 -0.11 15.17 -24.54
C THR A 15 0.21 14.23 -23.37
N LEU A 16 1.13 13.30 -23.57
CA LEU A 16 1.60 12.39 -22.51
C LEU A 16 2.22 13.17 -21.34
N ASP A 17 3.10 14.12 -21.60
CA ASP A 17 3.72 14.95 -20.57
C ASP A 17 2.67 15.70 -19.74
N ASN A 18 1.71 16.36 -20.40
CA ASN A 18 0.61 17.04 -19.74
C ASN A 18 -0.29 16.09 -18.95
N PHE A 19 -0.56 14.90 -19.50
CA PHE A 19 -1.35 13.88 -18.80
C PHE A 19 -0.63 13.43 -17.52
N HIS A 20 0.67 13.14 -17.57
CA HIS A 20 1.46 12.73 -16.41
C HIS A 20 1.55 13.82 -15.34
N LYS A 21 1.69 15.09 -15.75
CA LYS A 21 1.66 16.24 -14.83
C LYS A 21 0.32 16.36 -14.09
N LYS A 22 -0.79 16.10 -14.78
CA LYS A 22 -2.15 16.13 -14.19
C LYS A 22 -2.48 14.88 -13.38
N ASN A 23 -1.92 13.73 -13.78
CA ASN A 23 -2.26 12.41 -13.24
C ASN A 23 -0.99 11.66 -12.80
N PRO A 24 -0.24 12.17 -11.79
CA PRO A 24 1.05 11.58 -11.41
C PRO A 24 0.95 10.12 -10.95
N LEU A 25 -0.25 9.66 -10.56
CA LEU A 25 -0.47 8.32 -10.01
C LEU A 25 -0.88 7.28 -11.05
N VAL A 26 -1.04 7.68 -12.31
CA VAL A 26 -1.50 6.79 -13.37
C VAL A 26 -0.30 6.38 -14.21
N ALA A 27 -0.21 5.08 -14.53
CA ALA A 27 0.90 4.51 -15.27
C ALA A 27 1.05 5.07 -16.69
N GLY A 28 -0.04 5.59 -17.25
CA GLY A 28 -0.09 6.16 -18.58
C GLY A 28 -1.54 6.37 -19.00
N ILE A 29 -1.70 6.80 -20.23
CA ILE A 29 -3.00 7.01 -20.85
C ILE A 29 -3.35 5.78 -21.70
N SER A 30 -4.63 5.44 -21.81
CA SER A 30 -5.02 4.37 -22.74
C SER A 30 -4.78 4.81 -24.20
N LYS A 31 -4.45 3.87 -25.10
CA LYS A 31 -4.30 4.14 -26.54
C LYS A 31 -5.52 4.84 -27.11
N LYS A 32 -6.72 4.34 -26.77
CA LYS A 32 -7.99 4.88 -27.21
C LYS A 32 -8.19 6.34 -26.76
N GLU A 33 -8.00 6.61 -25.47
CA GLU A 33 -8.13 7.97 -24.92
C GLU A 33 -7.09 8.93 -25.52
N LEU A 34 -5.85 8.47 -25.69
CA LEU A 34 -4.80 9.25 -26.33
C LEU A 34 -5.14 9.57 -27.78
N GLN A 35 -5.67 8.59 -28.53
CA GLN A 35 -6.13 8.81 -29.90
C GLN A 35 -7.28 9.81 -29.97
N GLU A 36 -8.24 9.75 -29.03
CA GLU A 36 -9.36 10.70 -28.94
C GLU A 36 -8.89 12.13 -28.66
N ILE A 37 -7.86 12.31 -27.83
CA ILE A 37 -7.27 13.63 -27.55
C ILE A 37 -6.49 14.14 -28.77
N VAL A 38 -5.70 13.26 -29.39
CA VAL A 38 -4.82 13.60 -30.51
C VAL A 38 -5.60 13.79 -31.82
N ARG A 39 -6.79 13.19 -31.93
CA ARG A 39 -7.71 13.26 -33.08
C ARG A 39 -7.06 12.87 -34.41
N ALA A 40 -6.15 11.89 -34.37
CA ALA A 40 -5.45 11.40 -35.56
C ALA A 40 -6.12 10.14 -36.14
N PRO A 41 -6.05 9.93 -37.47
CA PRO A 41 -6.44 8.66 -38.09
C PRO A 41 -5.66 7.49 -37.48
N GLU A 42 -6.31 6.34 -37.31
CA GLU A 42 -5.75 5.15 -36.64
C GLU A 42 -4.38 4.73 -37.19
N GLU A 43 -4.26 4.62 -38.51
CA GLU A 43 -2.99 4.24 -39.16
C GLU A 43 -1.87 5.22 -38.85
N SER A 44 -2.17 6.52 -38.85
CA SER A 44 -1.18 7.57 -38.55
C SER A 44 -0.80 7.57 -37.07
N PHE A 45 -1.77 7.34 -36.18
CA PHE A 45 -1.56 7.26 -34.75
C PHE A 45 -0.70 6.05 -34.37
N GLU A 46 -1.04 4.86 -34.86
CA GLU A 46 -0.27 3.64 -34.61
C GLU A 46 1.14 3.70 -35.25
N ALA A 47 1.29 4.37 -36.39
CA ALA A 47 2.62 4.65 -36.95
C ALA A 47 3.42 5.58 -36.03
N ALA A 48 2.82 6.67 -35.54
CA ALA A 48 3.48 7.61 -34.63
C ALA A 48 3.93 6.94 -33.32
N LEU A 49 3.07 6.10 -32.71
CA LEU A 49 3.43 5.34 -31.51
C LEU A 49 4.61 4.40 -31.78
N ARG A 50 4.60 3.67 -32.92
CA ARG A 50 5.72 2.81 -33.31
C ARG A 50 7.03 3.57 -33.46
N PHE A 51 7.02 4.71 -34.14
CA PHE A 51 8.22 5.55 -34.30
C PHE A 51 8.74 6.09 -32.96
N LEU A 52 7.85 6.56 -32.09
CA LEU A 52 8.21 7.07 -30.78
C LEU A 52 8.75 5.97 -29.86
N ALA A 53 8.19 4.76 -29.92
CA ALA A 53 8.64 3.62 -29.15
C ALA A 53 10.02 3.12 -29.63
N GLN A 54 10.23 3.01 -30.95
CA GLN A 54 11.54 2.69 -31.52
C GLN A 54 12.60 3.74 -31.13
N GLY A 55 12.22 5.02 -31.11
CA GLY A 55 13.05 6.12 -30.64
C GLY A 55 13.20 6.22 -29.11
N LYS A 56 12.65 5.28 -28.34
CA LYS A 56 12.65 5.25 -26.87
C LYS A 56 12.13 6.53 -26.21
N LYS A 57 11.20 7.24 -26.87
CA LYS A 57 10.54 8.44 -26.32
C LYS A 57 9.31 8.07 -25.49
N ILE A 58 8.67 6.96 -25.84
CA ILE A 58 7.52 6.41 -25.14
C ILE A 58 7.73 4.91 -24.90
N GLU A 59 6.95 4.36 -23.99
CA GLU A 59 6.79 2.94 -23.77
C GLU A 59 5.29 2.59 -23.87
N VAL A 60 5.00 1.40 -24.39
CA VAL A 60 3.65 0.87 -24.55
C VAL A 60 3.54 -0.44 -23.78
N SER A 61 2.66 -0.48 -22.80
CA SER A 61 2.39 -1.65 -21.94
C SER A 61 0.95 -2.10 -22.14
N GLY A 62 0.74 -3.03 -23.08
CA GLY A 62 -0.61 -3.39 -23.53
C GLY A 62 -1.31 -2.19 -24.17
N GLU A 63 -2.46 -1.80 -23.61
CA GLU A 63 -3.23 -0.65 -24.07
C GLU A 63 -2.79 0.68 -23.43
N ILE A 64 -1.79 0.68 -22.55
CA ILE A 64 -1.32 1.88 -21.86
C ILE A 64 -0.08 2.45 -22.54
N VAL A 65 -0.06 3.76 -22.76
CA VAL A 65 1.06 4.51 -23.34
C VAL A 65 1.58 5.51 -22.32
N HIS A 66 2.90 5.60 -22.15
CA HIS A 66 3.54 6.59 -21.29
C HIS A 66 4.88 7.07 -21.83
N LEU A 67 5.38 8.19 -21.30
CA LEU A 67 6.73 8.64 -21.59
C LEU A 67 7.75 7.61 -21.07
N ALA A 68 8.84 7.44 -21.81
CA ALA A 68 9.91 6.55 -21.41
C ALA A 68 10.46 6.95 -20.02
N GLY A 69 10.78 5.94 -19.19
CA GLY A 69 11.27 6.16 -17.83
C GLY A 69 10.21 6.52 -16.78
N ARG A 70 8.99 6.96 -17.18
CA ARG A 70 7.90 7.22 -16.20
C ARG A 70 7.50 5.95 -15.45
N GLY A 71 7.55 4.79 -16.09
CA GLY A 71 7.29 3.49 -15.44
C GLY A 71 8.28 3.16 -14.33
N VAL A 72 9.55 3.56 -14.45
CA VAL A 72 10.57 3.38 -13.41
C VAL A 72 10.28 4.32 -12.24
N VAL A 73 10.05 5.61 -12.51
CA VAL A 73 9.70 6.59 -11.46
C VAL A 73 8.44 6.18 -10.70
N MET A 74 7.42 5.66 -11.39
CA MET A 74 6.20 5.20 -10.73
C MET A 74 6.44 3.99 -9.83
N LYS A 75 7.30 3.05 -10.24
CA LYS A 75 7.69 1.90 -9.40
C LYS A 75 8.46 2.37 -8.16
N ASP A 76 9.35 3.34 -8.30
CA ASP A 76 10.10 3.91 -7.18
C ASP A 76 9.18 4.66 -6.21
N GLU A 77 8.25 5.48 -6.72
CA GLU A 77 7.22 6.14 -5.90
C GLU A 77 6.33 5.13 -5.15
N GLU A 78 5.99 3.99 -5.78
CA GLU A 78 5.19 2.93 -5.16
C GLU A 78 5.98 2.20 -4.07
N ALA A 79 7.26 1.89 -4.33
CA ALA A 79 8.15 1.27 -3.36
C ALA A 79 8.38 2.18 -2.13
N GLU A 80 8.58 3.49 -2.36
CA GLU A 80 8.70 4.48 -1.29
C GLU A 80 7.41 4.62 -0.49
N SER A 81 6.25 4.66 -1.17
CA SER A 81 4.94 4.69 -0.52
C SER A 81 4.72 3.44 0.33
N LYS A 82 5.10 2.26 -0.18
CA LYS A 82 5.02 0.98 0.55
C LYS A 82 5.86 1.03 1.81
N ARG A 83 7.12 1.44 1.68
CA ARG A 83 8.05 1.56 2.80
C ARG A 83 7.53 2.53 3.86
N THR A 84 7.07 3.70 3.44
CA THR A 84 6.52 4.72 4.36
C THR A 84 5.30 4.19 5.13
N ILE A 85 4.40 3.48 4.46
CA ILE A 85 3.22 2.87 5.10
C ILE A 85 3.65 1.78 6.09
N GLU A 86 4.54 0.88 5.68
CA GLU A 86 5.04 -0.21 6.53
C GLU A 86 5.73 0.33 7.78
N GLU A 87 6.62 1.33 7.63
CA GLU A 87 7.33 1.98 8.73
C GLU A 87 6.36 2.68 9.71
N ALA A 88 5.27 3.27 9.21
CA ALA A 88 4.26 3.89 10.07
C ALA A 88 3.56 2.86 10.98
N PHE A 89 3.27 1.66 10.47
CA PHE A 89 2.71 0.58 11.28
C PHE A 89 3.74 -0.05 12.21
N ALA A 90 4.99 -0.22 11.75
CA ALA A 90 6.06 -0.81 12.54
C ALA A 90 6.42 0.07 13.75
N SER A 91 6.57 1.38 13.53
CA SER A 91 6.93 2.34 14.59
C SER A 91 5.82 2.56 15.62
N ALA A 92 4.55 2.38 15.25
CA ALA A 92 3.44 2.53 16.19
C ALA A 92 3.28 1.36 17.19
N GLY A 93 3.88 0.21 16.89
CA GLY A 93 3.85 -0.96 17.78
C GLY A 93 2.42 -1.41 18.13
N LEU A 94 2.15 -1.62 19.42
CA LEU A 94 0.82 -2.02 19.92
C LEU A 94 -0.14 -0.84 20.15
N GLN A 95 0.32 0.40 19.96
CA GLN A 95 -0.47 1.61 20.14
C GLN A 95 -0.79 2.26 18.78
N VAL A 96 -1.12 1.41 17.80
CA VAL A 96 -1.44 1.87 16.44
C VAL A 96 -2.70 2.75 16.45
N PRO A 97 -2.69 3.92 15.77
CA PRO A 97 -3.92 4.66 15.51
C PRO A 97 -4.91 3.82 14.68
N ALA A 98 -6.16 4.27 14.59
CA ALA A 98 -7.09 3.59 13.70
C ALA A 98 -6.59 3.66 12.25
N LEU A 99 -6.82 2.61 11.45
CA LEU A 99 -6.31 2.50 10.07
C LEU A 99 -6.56 3.77 9.24
N HIS A 100 -7.75 4.36 9.34
CA HIS A 100 -8.10 5.58 8.60
C HIS A 100 -7.26 6.79 9.04
N GLN A 101 -6.87 6.88 10.32
CA GLN A 101 -6.03 7.95 10.85
C GLN A 101 -4.58 7.79 10.39
N VAL A 102 -4.06 6.56 10.37
CA VAL A 102 -2.73 6.27 9.81
C VAL A 102 -2.71 6.70 8.36
N ILE A 103 -3.67 6.24 7.54
CA ILE A 103 -3.74 6.62 6.11
C ILE A 103 -3.87 8.14 5.93
N ALA A 104 -4.68 8.82 6.75
CA ALA A 104 -4.86 10.26 6.65
C ALA A 104 -3.62 11.08 7.05
N GLY A 105 -2.77 10.55 7.94
CA GLY A 105 -1.53 11.20 8.37
C GLY A 105 -0.36 11.05 7.40
N LEU A 106 -0.48 10.19 6.38
CA LEU A 106 0.59 9.94 5.41
C LEU A 106 0.55 10.96 4.28
N LYS A 107 1.73 11.35 3.81
CA LYS A 107 1.90 12.11 2.55
C LYS A 107 1.76 11.20 1.31
N VAL A 108 0.81 10.27 1.36
CA VAL A 108 0.52 9.30 0.29
C VAL A 108 -0.95 9.44 -0.09
N TYR A 109 -1.22 9.48 -1.39
CA TYR A 109 -2.59 9.56 -1.89
C TYR A 109 -3.44 8.39 -1.37
N LYS A 110 -4.64 8.71 -0.86
CA LYS A 110 -5.53 7.76 -0.17
C LYS A 110 -5.77 6.45 -0.95
N ALA A 111 -6.08 6.55 -2.25
CA ALA A 111 -6.34 5.37 -3.08
C ALA A 111 -5.09 4.47 -3.24
N ARG A 112 -3.91 5.08 -3.38
CA ARG A 112 -2.63 4.37 -3.43
C ARG A 112 -2.34 3.71 -2.08
N ALA A 113 -2.52 4.44 -0.98
CA ALA A 113 -2.32 3.90 0.37
C ALA A 113 -3.23 2.70 0.66
N GLN A 114 -4.51 2.75 0.26
CA GLN A 114 -5.44 1.63 0.41
C GLN A 114 -5.01 0.38 -0.36
N LYS A 115 -4.54 0.53 -1.61
CA LYS A 115 -4.01 -0.59 -2.41
C LYS A 115 -2.78 -1.20 -1.74
N ILE A 116 -1.86 -0.37 -1.27
CA ILE A 116 -0.64 -0.81 -0.60
C ILE A 116 -0.96 -1.53 0.72
N VAL A 117 -1.86 -0.99 1.55
CA VAL A 117 -2.29 -1.66 2.79
C VAL A 117 -2.91 -3.03 2.47
N THR A 118 -3.75 -3.11 1.44
CA THR A 118 -4.33 -4.38 0.99
C THR A 118 -3.24 -5.38 0.59
N LEU A 119 -2.21 -4.93 -0.13
CA LEU A 119 -1.06 -5.75 -0.50
C LEU A 119 -0.30 -6.24 0.75
N LEU A 120 0.00 -5.34 1.69
CA LEU A 120 0.73 -5.67 2.92
C LEU A 120 -0.04 -6.64 3.84
N LEU A 121 -1.38 -6.54 3.87
CA LEU A 121 -2.24 -7.49 4.57
C LEU A 121 -2.22 -8.88 3.91
N ARG A 122 -2.31 -8.92 2.58
CA ARG A 122 -2.22 -10.16 1.80
C ARG A 122 -0.87 -10.85 2.00
N ASP A 123 0.21 -10.06 1.97
CA ASP A 123 1.59 -10.53 2.15
C ASP A 123 1.92 -10.78 3.64
N LYS A 124 0.92 -10.65 4.54
CA LYS A 124 1.02 -10.90 5.98
C LYS A 124 1.99 -10.00 6.75
N VAL A 125 2.58 -8.98 6.12
CA VAL A 125 3.41 -7.95 6.78
C VAL A 125 2.59 -7.17 7.79
N LEU A 126 1.36 -6.82 7.40
CA LEU A 126 0.34 -6.30 8.30
C LEU A 126 -0.65 -7.40 8.66
N VAL A 127 -1.23 -7.30 9.85
CA VAL A 127 -2.25 -8.22 10.35
C VAL A 127 -3.45 -7.40 10.83
N LYS A 128 -4.61 -7.69 10.23
CA LYS A 128 -5.88 -7.08 10.61
C LYS A 128 -6.47 -7.82 11.81
N ILE A 129 -6.63 -7.12 12.92
CA ILE A 129 -7.21 -7.66 14.15
C ILE A 129 -8.70 -7.33 14.23
N SER A 130 -9.07 -6.11 13.82
CA SER A 130 -10.45 -5.65 13.63
C SER A 130 -10.53 -4.67 12.45
N ASP A 131 -11.72 -4.14 12.14
CA ASP A 131 -11.88 -3.14 11.07
C ASP A 131 -11.08 -1.86 11.30
N GLU A 132 -10.87 -1.47 12.56
CA GLU A 132 -10.08 -0.29 12.91
C GLU A 132 -8.61 -0.60 13.17
N LEU A 133 -8.30 -1.81 13.66
CA LEU A 133 -6.99 -2.15 14.21
C LEU A 133 -6.21 -3.07 13.25
N VAL A 134 -5.19 -2.50 12.65
CA VAL A 134 -4.20 -3.19 11.82
C VAL A 134 -2.84 -2.99 12.47
N PHE A 135 -2.11 -4.08 12.70
CA PHE A 135 -0.80 -4.04 13.34
C PHE A 135 0.27 -4.56 12.40
N HIS A 136 1.49 -4.09 12.57
CA HIS A 136 2.64 -4.73 11.95
C HIS A 136 2.89 -6.10 12.60
N ARG A 137 3.29 -7.08 11.80
CA ARG A 137 3.54 -8.45 12.28
C ARG A 137 4.56 -8.49 13.41
N THR A 138 5.64 -7.72 13.29
CA THR A 138 6.70 -7.67 14.32
C THR A 138 6.17 -7.26 15.69
N ALA A 139 5.23 -6.30 15.76
CA ALA A 139 4.62 -5.88 17.03
C ALA A 139 3.82 -7.02 17.69
N LEU A 140 3.18 -7.86 16.88
CA LEU A 140 2.44 -9.03 17.36
C LEU A 140 3.38 -10.17 17.77
N ASP A 141 4.49 -10.35 17.05
CA ASP A 141 5.52 -11.33 17.42
C ASP A 141 6.21 -10.95 18.74
N ASP A 142 6.52 -9.66 18.94
CA ASP A 142 7.03 -9.13 20.20
C ASP A 142 6.02 -9.33 21.35
N LEU A 143 4.73 -9.11 21.08
CA LEU A 143 3.67 -9.40 22.05
C LEU A 143 3.64 -10.88 22.45
N ARG A 144 3.76 -11.80 21.48
CA ARG A 144 3.86 -13.25 21.77
C ARG A 144 5.09 -13.56 22.64
N GLY A 145 6.22 -12.92 22.36
CA GLY A 145 7.43 -13.00 23.17
C GLY A 145 7.19 -12.56 24.62
N LYS A 146 6.54 -11.40 24.82
CA LYS A 146 6.16 -10.90 26.15
C LYS A 146 5.23 -11.86 26.88
N MET A 147 4.23 -12.43 26.21
CA MET A 147 3.33 -13.42 26.79
C MET A 147 4.07 -14.68 27.26
N LYS A 148 4.98 -15.20 26.43
CA LYS A 148 5.81 -16.36 26.78
C LYS A 148 6.71 -16.07 27.98
N ALA A 149 7.32 -14.88 28.03
CA ALA A 149 8.13 -14.47 29.17
C ALA A 149 7.27 -14.32 30.44
N TYR A 150 6.08 -13.73 30.33
CA TYR A 150 5.14 -13.57 31.45
C TYR A 150 4.68 -14.91 32.04
N LYS A 151 4.55 -15.96 31.21
CA LYS A 151 4.16 -17.31 31.65
C LYS A 151 5.04 -17.85 32.79
N SER A 152 6.33 -17.49 32.82
CA SER A 152 7.24 -17.89 33.90
C SER A 152 6.88 -17.27 35.27
N LYS A 153 6.16 -16.15 35.27
CA LYS A 153 5.70 -15.44 36.47
C LYS A 153 4.29 -15.85 36.86
N SER A 154 3.41 -16.04 35.87
CA SER A 154 2.04 -16.51 36.09
C SER A 154 1.53 -17.25 34.87
N ALA A 155 0.92 -18.43 35.09
CA ALA A 155 0.28 -19.21 34.05
C ALA A 155 -1.03 -18.58 33.52
N GLN A 156 -1.57 -17.60 34.24
CA GLN A 156 -2.80 -16.90 33.89
C GLN A 156 -2.59 -15.38 33.84
N ILE A 157 -3.35 -14.71 32.98
CA ILE A 157 -3.38 -13.26 32.86
C ILE A 157 -4.83 -12.79 32.69
N ASP A 158 -5.23 -11.78 33.46
CA ASP A 158 -6.50 -11.10 33.28
C ASP A 158 -6.32 -9.85 32.39
N VAL A 159 -7.40 -9.11 32.14
CA VAL A 159 -7.34 -7.90 31.32
C VAL A 159 -6.48 -6.81 31.98
N GLY A 160 -6.47 -6.75 33.31
CA GLY A 160 -5.66 -5.79 34.08
C GLY A 160 -4.16 -6.03 33.88
N GLY A 161 -3.70 -7.24 34.19
CA GLY A 161 -2.31 -7.65 34.02
C GLY A 161 -1.84 -7.58 32.58
N PHE A 162 -2.72 -7.85 31.59
CA PHE A 162 -2.37 -7.65 30.18
C PHE A 162 -2.09 -6.19 29.84
N LYS A 163 -2.90 -5.26 30.37
CA LYS A 163 -2.66 -3.82 30.19
C LYS A 163 -1.35 -3.40 30.86
N ASP A 164 -1.06 -3.90 32.04
CA ASP A 164 0.18 -3.56 32.76
C ASP A 164 1.41 -4.12 32.01
N LEU A 165 1.30 -5.31 31.41
CA LEU A 165 2.36 -5.93 30.61
C LEU A 165 2.64 -5.17 29.30
N THR A 166 1.60 -4.63 28.66
CA THR A 166 1.69 -4.09 27.29
C THR A 166 1.63 -2.57 27.21
N GLY A 167 1.17 -1.89 28.26
CA GLY A 167 0.97 -0.44 28.29
C GLY A 167 -0.18 0.05 27.41
N VAL A 168 -1.05 -0.84 26.91
CA VAL A 168 -2.13 -0.46 25.99
C VAL A 168 -3.42 -0.11 26.72
N SER A 169 -4.24 0.75 26.12
CA SER A 169 -5.57 1.06 26.65
C SER A 169 -6.56 -0.09 26.45
N ARG A 170 -7.73 -0.03 27.11
CA ARG A 170 -8.79 -1.06 26.98
C ARG A 170 -9.25 -1.24 25.53
N LYS A 171 -9.24 -0.17 24.73
CA LYS A 171 -9.58 -0.18 23.29
C LYS A 171 -8.75 -1.23 22.53
N TYR A 172 -7.49 -1.42 22.93
CA TYR A 172 -6.55 -2.34 22.27
C TYR A 172 -6.45 -3.69 22.98
N ALA A 173 -6.59 -3.70 24.31
CA ALA A 173 -6.37 -4.90 25.13
C ALA A 173 -7.29 -6.06 24.73
N ILE A 174 -8.60 -5.82 24.63
CA ILE A 174 -9.56 -6.89 24.33
C ILE A 174 -9.33 -7.49 22.93
N PRO A 175 -9.24 -6.69 21.84
CA PRO A 175 -8.99 -7.24 20.51
C PRO A 175 -7.66 -8.00 20.40
N LEU A 176 -6.60 -7.53 21.07
CA LEU A 176 -5.31 -8.22 21.07
C LEU A 176 -5.38 -9.55 21.84
N LEU A 177 -6.08 -9.58 22.97
CA LEU A 177 -6.29 -10.81 23.72
C LEU A 177 -7.14 -11.83 22.94
N GLU A 178 -8.18 -11.39 22.25
CA GLU A 178 -8.98 -12.24 21.34
C GLU A 178 -8.15 -12.75 20.15
N TYR A 179 -7.23 -11.92 19.64
CA TYR A 179 -6.26 -12.36 18.64
C TYR A 179 -5.34 -13.45 19.19
N LEU A 180 -4.76 -13.27 20.37
CA LEU A 180 -3.91 -14.27 21.02
C LEU A 180 -4.67 -15.58 21.29
N ASP A 181 -5.96 -15.51 21.59
CA ASP A 181 -6.82 -16.69 21.73
C ASP A 181 -6.98 -17.43 20.39
N ARG A 182 -7.24 -16.71 19.29
CA ARG A 182 -7.32 -17.29 17.93
C ARG A 182 -6.01 -17.91 17.48
N GLU A 183 -4.89 -17.30 17.84
CA GLU A 183 -3.54 -17.78 17.55
C GLU A 183 -3.07 -18.92 18.48
N ARG A 184 -3.92 -19.37 19.40
CA ARG A 184 -3.60 -20.40 20.40
C ARG A 184 -2.37 -20.05 21.26
N VAL A 185 -2.18 -18.77 21.52
CA VAL A 185 -1.19 -18.28 22.49
C VAL A 185 -1.81 -18.20 23.87
N THR A 186 -3.10 -17.88 23.94
CA THR A 186 -3.89 -17.88 25.17
C THR A 186 -5.19 -18.66 25.00
N ARG A 187 -5.85 -18.95 26.11
CA ARG A 187 -7.21 -19.49 26.13
C ARG A 187 -8.00 -18.85 27.26
N ARG A 188 -9.15 -18.26 26.94
CA ARG A 188 -10.05 -17.65 27.93
C ARG A 188 -10.63 -18.71 28.88
N VAL A 189 -10.58 -18.44 30.18
CA VAL A 189 -11.16 -19.24 31.28
C VAL A 189 -11.75 -18.25 32.29
N GLY A 190 -13.08 -18.13 32.29
CA GLY A 190 -13.77 -17.09 33.06
C GLY A 190 -13.35 -15.68 32.64
N ASP A 191 -12.91 -14.89 33.61
CA ASP A 191 -12.45 -13.51 33.42
C ASP A 191 -10.94 -13.39 33.11
N ALA A 192 -10.23 -14.51 33.13
CA ALA A 192 -8.80 -14.58 32.85
C ALA A 192 -8.51 -15.42 31.58
N ARG A 193 -7.23 -15.48 31.23
CA ARG A 193 -6.69 -16.30 30.15
C ARG A 193 -5.54 -17.14 30.66
N VAL A 194 -5.56 -18.42 30.33
CA VAL A 194 -4.41 -19.32 30.48
C VAL A 194 -3.46 -19.08 29.32
N ILE A 195 -2.17 -18.94 29.61
CA ILE A 195 -1.11 -18.81 28.59
C ILE A 195 -0.67 -20.22 28.19
N LEU A 196 -0.79 -20.55 26.90
CA LEU A 196 -0.59 -21.90 26.36
C LEU A 196 0.89 -22.25 26.18
#